data_AF-A0A3D1BVZ9-F1
#
_entry.id   AF-A0A3D1BVZ9-F1
#
_cell.length_a   1.000
_cell.length_b   1.000
_cell.length_c   1.000
_cell.angle_alpha   90.00
_cell.angle_beta   90.00
_cell.angle_gamma   90.00
#
_symmetry.space_group_name_H-M   'P 1'
#
loop_
_entity.id
_entity.type
_entity.pdbx_description
1 polymer ?
#
loop_
_entity_poly.entity_id
_entity_poly.type
_entity_poly.pdbx_seq_one_letter_code
_entity_poly.pdbx_strand_id
1 'polypeptide(L)' 'EDILIYQIVGDDEADIKHKKISINSPIAKAFIGKAVGDVAEVNTPGGAKSYEILDIKYL' A
#
# COMPACT_ATOMS: atom_id res chain seq x y z
N GLU A 1 16.54 6.86 -2.06
CA GLU A 1 15.13 6.46 -2.31
C GLU A 1 14.71 5.54 -1.18
N ASP A 2 13.59 5.83 -0.52
CA ASP A 2 13.09 5.04 0.60
C ASP A 2 12.17 3.92 0.09
N ILE A 3 12.56 2.67 0.33
CA ILE A 3 11.75 1.48 0.02
C ILE A 3 10.88 1.17 1.23
N LEU A 4 9.56 1.16 1.03
CA LEU A 4 8.57 0.83 2.05
C LEU A 4 7.95 -0.53 1.75
N ILE A 5 7.85 -1.37 2.77
CA ILE A 5 7.22 -2.69 2.69
C ILE A 5 5.99 -2.66 3.55
N TYR A 6 4.84 -2.98 2.98
CA TYR A 6 3.56 -3.05 3.68
C TYR A 6 2.93 -4.43 3.48
N GLN A 7 2.17 -4.87 4.48
CA GLN A 7 1.32 -6.04 4.38
C GLN A 7 -0.14 -5.61 4.41
N ILE A 8 -0.91 -5.97 3.39
CA ILE A 8 -2.34 -5.73 3.36
C ILE A 8 -3.01 -6.83 4.21
N VAL A 9 -3.78 -6.42 5.21
CA VAL A 9 -4.47 -7.30 6.16
C VAL A 9 -5.93 -6.84 6.36
N GLY A 10 -6.74 -7.62 7.10
CA GLY A 10 -8.07 -7.18 7.51
C GLY A 10 -8.03 -6.03 8.53
N ASP A 11 -9.14 -5.33 8.73
CA ASP A 11 -9.21 -4.20 9.69
C ASP A 11 -8.83 -4.61 11.12
N ASP A 12 -9.25 -5.79 11.56
CA ASP A 12 -8.95 -6.28 12.91
C ASP A 12 -7.45 -6.55 13.14
N GLU A 13 -6.69 -6.76 12.07
CA GLU A 13 -5.25 -7.09 12.10
C GLU A 13 -4.36 -5.89 11.73
N ALA A 14 -4.95 -4.76 11.36
CA ALA A 14 -4.24 -3.60 10.86
C ALA A 14 -3.44 -2.92 11.98
N ASP A 15 -2.13 -2.77 11.76
CA ASP A 15 -1.22 -2.09 12.69
C ASP A 15 -0.08 -1.40 11.93
N ILE A 16 -0.17 -0.08 11.87
CA ILE A 16 0.82 0.77 11.18
C ILE A 16 2.21 0.65 11.80
N LYS A 17 2.33 0.39 13.11
CA LYS A 17 3.64 0.18 13.76
C LYS A 17 4.34 -1.05 13.20
N HIS A 18 3.56 -2.07 12.82
CA HIS A 18 4.04 -3.30 12.21
C HIS A 18 3.98 -3.29 10.67
N LYS A 19 3.74 -2.11 10.05
CA LYS A 19 3.57 -1.96 8.60
C LYS A 19 2.43 -2.82 8.02
N LYS A 20 1.45 -3.16 8.85
CA LYS A 20 0.23 -3.85 8.45
C LYS A 20 -0.85 -2.81 8.18
N ILE A 21 -1.33 -2.75 6.95
CA ILE A 21 -2.35 -1.79 6.52
C ILE A 21 -3.66 -2.52 6.27
N SER A 22 -4.77 -1.94 6.73
CA SER A 22 -6.09 -2.45 6.39
C SER A 22 -6.33 -2.39 4.89
N ILE A 23 -6.99 -3.41 4.34
CA ILE A 23 -7.53 -3.42 2.97
C ILE A 23 -8.42 -2.20 2.68
N ASN A 24 -9.02 -1.59 3.71
CA ASN A 24 -9.85 -0.40 3.56
C ASN A 24 -9.08 0.91 3.43
N SER A 25 -7.77 0.91 3.69
CA SER A 25 -6.90 2.08 3.60
C SER A 25 -6.81 2.63 2.16
N PRO A 26 -6.75 3.96 1.95
CA PRO A 26 -6.53 4.55 0.63
C PRO A 26 -5.27 4.01 -0.06
N ILE A 27 -4.22 3.71 0.70
CA ILE A 27 -2.96 3.19 0.15
C ILE A 27 -3.15 1.76 -0.36
N ALA A 28 -3.85 0.90 0.38
CA ALA A 28 -4.13 -0.48 -0.02
C ALA A 28 -5.00 -0.48 -1.28
N LYS A 29 -6.07 0.31 -1.29
CA LYS A 29 -6.98 0.47 -2.43
C LYS A 29 -6.28 0.92 -3.70
N ALA A 30 -5.30 1.83 -3.59
CA ALA A 30 -4.52 2.29 -4.74
C ALA A 30 -3.65 1.18 -5.37
N PHE A 31 -3.26 0.18 -4.58
CA PHE A 31 -2.49 -0.98 -5.06
C PHE A 31 -3.38 -2.13 -5.57
N ILE A 32 -4.66 -2.18 -5.21
CA ILE A 32 -5.57 -3.24 -5.69
C ILE A 32 -5.70 -3.17 -7.22
N GLY A 33 -5.45 -4.31 -7.88
CA GLY A 33 -5.55 -4.44 -9.33
C GLY A 33 -4.32 -3.95 -10.10
N LYS A 34 -3.28 -3.49 -9.41
CA LYS A 34 -1.99 -3.13 -10.00
C LYS A 34 -1.02 -4.31 -10.00
N ALA A 35 -0.09 -4.32 -10.96
CA ALA A 35 0.95 -5.32 -11.07
C ALA A 35 2.33 -4.78 -10.66
N VAL A 36 3.31 -5.67 -10.52
CA VAL A 36 4.71 -5.28 -10.35
C VAL A 36 5.16 -4.45 -11.56
N GLY A 37 5.79 -3.30 -11.30
CA GLY A 37 6.17 -2.30 -12.31
C GLY A 37 5.11 -1.23 -12.59
N ASP A 38 3.89 -1.36 -12.04
CA ASP A 38 2.90 -0.30 -12.14
C ASP A 38 3.15 0.82 -11.12
N VAL A 39 2.72 2.02 -11.50
CA VAL A 39 2.65 3.18 -10.62
C VAL A 39 1.21 3.33 -10.08
N ALA A 40 1.10 3.43 -8.76
CA ALA A 40 -0.13 3.71 -8.04
C ALA A 40 -0.11 5.14 -7.49
N GLU A 41 -1.16 5.89 -7.77
CA GLU A 41 -1.32 7.25 -7.25
C GLU A 41 -2.22 7.22 -6.02
N VAL A 42 -1.67 7.62 -4.88
CA VAL A 42 -2.38 7.63 -3.60
C VAL A 42 -2.77 9.06 -3.27
N ASN A 43 -4.07 9.33 -3.32
CA ASN A 43 -4.62 10.61 -2.90
C ASN A 43 -4.76 10.66 -1.38
N THR A 44 -3.87 11.39 -0.72
CA THR A 44 -3.97 11.70 0.70
C THR A 44 -4.44 13.14 0.91
N PRO A 45 -5.02 13.48 2.07
CA PRO A 45 -5.43 14.87 2.35
C PRO A 45 -4.29 15.89 2.26
N GLY A 46 -3.02 15.46 2.41
CA GLY A 46 -1.83 16.30 2.26
C GLY A 46 -1.30 16.42 0.83
N GLY A 47 -1.96 15.80 -0.16
CA GLY A 47 -1.54 15.76 -1.56
C GLY A 47 -1.53 14.35 -2.15
N ALA A 48 -1.51 14.30 -3.48
CA ALA A 48 -1.30 13.07 -4.23
C ALA A 48 0.16 12.62 -4.10
N LYS A 49 0.38 11.34 -3.82
CA LYS A 49 1.72 10.75 -3.77
C LYS A 49 1.75 9.49 -4.63
N SER A 50 2.70 9.43 -5.55
CA SER A 50 2.87 8.29 -6.45
C SER A 50 3.85 7.29 -5.86
N TYR A 51 3.52 6.02 -5.95
CA TYR A 51 4.34 4.90 -5.52
C TYR A 51 4.49 3.90 -6.67
N GLU A 52 5.68 3.36 -6.85
CA GLU A 52 5.94 2.28 -7.81
C GLU A 52 5.93 0.94 -7.07
N ILE A 53 5.25 -0.05 -7.64
CA ILE A 53 5.17 -1.38 -7.06
C ILE A 53 6.40 -2.18 -7.51
N LEU A 54 7.37 -2.31 -6.61
CA LEU A 54 8.61 -3.02 -6.89
C LEU A 54 8.47 -4.55 -6.80
N ASP A 55 7.61 -5.04 -5.91
CA ASP A 55 7.43 -6.47 -5.66
C ASP A 55 6.09 -6.77 -4.98
N ILE A 56 5.50 -7.95 -5.23
CA ILE A 56 4.27 -8.43 -4.59
C ILE A 56 4.53 -9.86 -4.11
N LYS A 57 4.43 -10.08 -2.79
CA LYS A 57 4.60 -11.40 -2.18
C LYS A 57 3.31 -11.86 -1.53
N TYR A 58 2.97 -13.13 -1.74
CA TYR A 58 1.92 -13.84 -1.01
C TYR A 58 2.59 -14.64 0.11
N LEU A 59 2.08 -14.51 1.33
CA LEU A 59 2.52 -15.21 2.54
C LEU A 59 1.56 -16.34 2.87
#